data_AF-A0A1B6ZF51-F1
#
_entry.id   AF-A0A1B6ZF51-F1
#
_cell.length_a   1.000
_cell.length_b   1.000
_cell.length_c   1.000
_cell.angle_alpha   90.00
_cell.angle_beta   90.00
_cell.angle_gamma   90.00
#
_symmetry.space_group_name_H-M   'P 1'
#
loop_
_entity.id
_entity.type
_entity.pdbx_description
1 polymer ?
#
loop_
_entity_poly.entity_id
_entity_poly.type
_entity_poly.pdbx_seq_one_letter_code
_entity_poly.pdbx_strand_id
1 'polypeptide(L)'
;MDRRYRENRRYGNNNRNYNRGNRNWNRSWRNDRRYNWRNYRKANRGHYRLGRYYSPYRSHSYRRWNIGVFLGTSFYGSRYWINDPWRYRLPAAYGGTRWIRYYDDVLLVDTYTGEVIDVIYDFFW
;
A
#
# COMPACT_ATOMS: atom_id res chain seq x y z
N MET A 1 -12.53 39.31 -10.62
CA MET A 1 -12.75 38.54 -9.39
C MET A 1 -11.82 37.33 -9.40
N ASP A 2 -10.85 37.33 -8.49
CA ASP A 2 -9.79 36.34 -8.27
C ASP A 2 -10.30 34.93 -7.92
N ARG A 3 -9.62 33.91 -8.46
CA ARG A 3 -9.48 32.62 -7.75
C ARG A 3 -8.15 31.95 -8.10
N ARG A 4 -7.08 32.56 -7.59
CA ARG A 4 -5.74 31.96 -7.44
C ARG A 4 -5.84 30.70 -6.59
N TYR A 5 -5.79 29.52 -7.21
CA TYR A 5 -5.48 28.27 -6.50
C TYR A 5 -3.99 28.25 -6.17
N ARG A 6 -3.71 28.72 -4.96
CA ARG A 6 -2.42 28.75 -4.30
C ARG A 6 -1.97 27.32 -4.00
N GLU A 7 -0.96 26.88 -4.74
CA GLU A 7 0.26 26.26 -4.24
C GLU A 7 0.13 25.35 -3.01
N ASN A 8 0.25 24.03 -3.22
CA ASN A 8 0.85 23.18 -2.20
C ASN A 8 1.69 22.07 -2.84
N ARG A 9 3.00 22.17 -2.59
CA ARG A 9 4.07 21.18 -2.77
C ARG A 9 4.57 20.96 -4.19
N ARG A 10 5.42 21.90 -4.58
CA ARG A 10 6.79 21.61 -5.04
C ARG A 10 7.36 20.40 -4.26
N TYR A 11 7.18 19.20 -4.78
CA TYR A 11 8.08 18.08 -4.47
C TYR A 11 9.35 18.32 -5.28
N GLY A 12 10.28 19.02 -4.64
CA GLY A 12 11.61 19.26 -5.16
C GLY A 12 12.28 17.94 -5.55
N ASN A 13 12.57 17.84 -6.84
CA ASN A 13 13.93 17.69 -7.36
C ASN A 13 14.84 16.71 -6.59
N ASN A 14 15.06 15.52 -7.19
CA ASN A 14 16.27 14.68 -7.14
C ASN A 14 16.01 13.15 -7.26
N ASN A 15 14.96 12.70 -7.95
CA ASN A 15 14.69 11.26 -8.08
C ASN A 15 15.03 10.62 -9.43
N ARG A 16 15.92 11.22 -10.23
CA ARG A 16 16.43 10.59 -11.46
C ARG A 16 17.32 9.37 -11.20
N ASN A 17 17.73 9.11 -9.95
CA ASN A 17 18.60 7.98 -9.59
C ASN A 17 17.92 6.81 -8.87
N TYR A 18 16.67 6.94 -8.44
CA TYR A 18 15.92 5.82 -7.82
C TYR A 18 15.32 4.85 -8.85
N ASN A 19 15.46 5.15 -10.14
CA ASN A 19 14.91 4.40 -11.27
C ASN A 19 15.62 3.05 -11.56
N ARG A 20 16.45 2.56 -10.62
CA ARG A 20 17.16 1.28 -10.74
C ARG A 20 16.87 0.28 -9.60
N GLY A 21 16.29 0.73 -8.47
CA GLY A 21 16.10 -0.10 -7.27
C GLY A 21 14.74 -0.82 -7.14
N ASN A 22 13.67 -0.30 -7.74
CA ASN A 22 12.31 -0.87 -7.66
C ASN A 22 12.09 -2.17 -8.46
N ARG A 23 13.14 -2.76 -9.06
CA ARG A 23 12.97 -3.80 -10.09
C ARG A 23 12.77 -5.22 -9.60
N ASN A 24 13.05 -5.56 -8.34
CA ASN A 24 13.08 -6.96 -7.92
C ASN A 24 12.20 -7.29 -6.70
N TRP A 25 11.04 -6.63 -6.54
CA TRP A 25 10.00 -7.25 -5.72
C TRP A 25 9.59 -8.58 -6.34
N ASN A 26 10.03 -9.67 -5.74
CA ASN A 26 9.82 -10.99 -6.31
C ASN A 26 8.42 -11.51 -5.98
N ARG A 27 7.46 -11.28 -6.88
CA ARG A 27 6.07 -11.77 -6.73
C ARG A 27 5.95 -13.30 -6.67
N SER A 28 7.01 -14.07 -6.90
CA SER A 28 7.00 -15.53 -6.73
C SER A 28 6.72 -15.97 -5.29
N TRP A 29 6.88 -15.08 -4.30
CA TRP A 29 6.50 -15.34 -2.90
C TRP A 29 5.05 -15.83 -2.75
N ARG A 30 4.17 -15.45 -3.68
CA ARG A 30 2.76 -15.88 -3.71
C ARG A 30 2.59 -17.39 -3.91
N ASN A 31 3.62 -18.06 -4.45
CA ASN A 31 3.66 -19.51 -4.64
C ASN A 31 4.27 -20.24 -3.43
N ASP A 32 4.89 -19.52 -2.50
CA ASP A 32 5.48 -20.10 -1.30
C ASP A 32 4.39 -20.35 -0.24
N ARG A 33 4.31 -21.59 0.24
CA ARG A 33 3.32 -22.01 1.26
C ARG A 33 3.43 -21.21 2.55
N ARG A 34 4.61 -20.68 2.89
CA ARG A 34 4.84 -19.83 4.08
C ARG A 34 4.00 -18.56 4.05
N TYR A 35 3.70 -18.05 2.84
CA TYR A 35 2.94 -16.83 2.60
C TYR A 35 1.53 -17.10 2.07
N ASN A 36 0.98 -18.30 2.33
CA ASN A 36 -0.37 -18.66 1.90
C ASN A 36 -1.44 -17.97 2.74
N TRP A 37 -1.59 -16.66 2.51
CA TRP A 37 -2.57 -15.81 3.15
C TRP A 37 -4.00 -16.22 2.83
N ARG A 38 -4.27 -16.81 1.66
CA ARG A 38 -5.64 -17.21 1.25
C ARG A 38 -6.21 -18.28 2.17
N ASN A 39 -5.45 -19.34 2.42
CA ASN A 39 -5.89 -20.41 3.32
C ASN A 39 -5.86 -19.95 4.77
N TYR A 40 -4.84 -19.19 5.17
CA TYR A 40 -4.75 -18.66 6.53
C TYR A 40 -5.92 -17.72 6.86
N ARG A 41 -6.33 -16.84 5.93
CA ARG A 41 -7.52 -15.98 6.04
C ARG A 41 -8.82 -16.74 6.22
N LYS A 42 -8.98 -17.87 5.51
CA LYS A 42 -10.17 -18.73 5.65
C LYS A 42 -10.29 -19.31 7.05
N ALA A 43 -9.18 -19.75 7.63
CA ALA A 43 -9.12 -20.32 8.98
C ALA A 43 -9.13 -19.25 10.10
N ASN A 44 -8.56 -18.07 9.84
CA ASN A 44 -8.34 -17.02 10.85
C ASN A 44 -9.12 -15.74 10.53
N ARG A 45 -10.42 -15.89 10.28
CA ARG A 45 -11.29 -14.77 9.81
C ARG A 45 -11.23 -13.54 10.72
N GLY A 46 -11.11 -13.74 12.04
CA GLY A 46 -11.03 -12.65 13.01
C GLY A 46 -9.84 -11.72 12.79
N HIS A 47 -8.69 -12.22 12.30
CA HIS A 47 -7.54 -11.36 12.01
C HIS A 47 -7.76 -10.50 10.76
N TYR A 48 -8.51 -11.00 9.78
CA TYR A 48 -8.73 -10.31 8.51
C TYR A 48 -9.97 -9.41 8.50
N ARG A 49 -10.73 -9.38 9.60
CA ARG A 49 -11.85 -8.47 9.82
C ARG A 49 -11.35 -7.24 10.57
N LEU A 50 -10.72 -6.35 9.84
CA LEU A 50 -10.28 -5.08 10.41
C LEU A 50 -11.48 -4.15 10.56
N GLY A 51 -11.45 -3.32 11.60
CA GLY A 51 -12.47 -2.29 11.80
C GLY A 51 -12.58 -1.32 10.62
N ARG A 52 -13.59 -0.45 10.70
CA ARG A 52 -13.93 0.52 9.64
C ARG A 52 -12.70 1.22 9.07
N TYR A 53 -12.60 1.21 7.75
CA TYR A 53 -11.59 2.01 7.06
C TYR A 53 -12.00 3.48 7.08
N TYR A 54 -11.07 4.36 7.42
CA TYR A 54 -11.26 5.81 7.39
C TYR A 54 -10.35 6.39 6.33
N SER A 55 -10.93 6.80 5.20
CA SER A 55 -10.19 7.47 4.14
C SER A 55 -9.53 8.76 4.66
N PRO A 56 -8.31 9.09 4.19
CA PRO A 56 -7.69 10.38 4.52
C PRO A 56 -8.47 11.58 4.00
N TYR A 57 -9.32 11.40 2.98
CA TYR A 57 -10.14 12.46 2.40
C TYR A 57 -11.63 12.11 2.53
N ARG A 58 -12.42 13.07 3.03
CA ARG A 58 -13.86 12.88 3.30
C ARG A 58 -14.67 12.49 2.06
N SER A 59 -14.33 13.03 0.89
CA SER A 59 -15.01 12.78 -0.38
C SER A 59 -14.41 11.64 -1.20
N HIS A 60 -13.39 10.95 -0.68
CA HIS A 60 -12.73 9.87 -1.40
C HIS A 60 -13.42 8.54 -1.13
N SER A 61 -14.00 7.97 -2.18
CA SER A 61 -14.55 6.61 -2.20
C SER A 61 -13.49 5.59 -2.62
N TYR A 62 -13.80 4.32 -2.40
CA TYR A 62 -12.98 3.23 -2.91
C TYR A 62 -12.76 3.37 -4.43
N ARG A 63 -11.52 3.10 -4.84
CA ARG A 63 -11.10 2.90 -6.23
C ARG A 63 -10.00 1.86 -6.26
N ARG A 64 -10.02 0.97 -7.25
CA ARG A 64 -8.95 -0.01 -7.44
C ARG A 64 -7.68 0.66 -7.93
N TRP A 65 -6.58 0.33 -7.29
CA TRP A 65 -5.24 0.81 -7.64
C TRP A 65 -4.48 -0.26 -8.39
N ASN A 66 -3.85 0.12 -9.49
CA ASN A 66 -2.97 -0.78 -10.24
C ASN A 66 -1.52 -0.64 -9.77
N ILE A 67 -0.70 -1.63 -10.10
CA ILE A 67 0.76 -1.56 -9.93
C ILE A 67 1.32 -0.43 -10.80
N GLY A 68 2.32 0.28 -10.29
CA GLY A 68 3.04 1.38 -10.97
C GLY A 68 2.34 2.73 -10.90
N VAL A 69 1.16 2.83 -10.27
CA VAL A 69 0.49 4.11 -10.02
C VAL A 69 1.04 4.76 -8.75
N PHE A 70 0.88 6.08 -8.65
CA PHE A 70 1.32 6.86 -7.49
C PHE A 70 0.14 7.19 -6.58
N LEU A 71 0.28 6.87 -5.30
CA LEU A 71 -0.66 7.26 -4.26
C LEU A 71 -0.36 8.68 -3.77
N GLY A 72 -1.40 9.40 -3.37
CA GLY A 72 -1.23 10.63 -2.59
C GLY A 72 -0.65 10.32 -1.21
N THR A 73 0.21 11.19 -0.68
CA THR A 73 0.97 11.00 0.57
C THR A 73 0.11 10.60 1.76
N SER A 74 -1.13 11.08 1.81
CA SER A 74 -2.06 10.78 2.89
C SER A 74 -2.55 9.33 2.91
N PHE A 75 -2.52 8.59 1.78
CA PHE A 75 -2.99 7.20 1.73
C PHE A 75 -1.99 6.18 2.29
N TYR A 76 -0.71 6.52 2.37
CA TYR A 76 0.34 5.65 2.91
C TYR A 76 1.00 6.21 4.17
N GLY A 77 0.32 7.12 4.88
CA GLY A 77 0.74 7.56 6.21
C GLY A 77 0.74 6.41 7.23
N SER A 78 1.51 6.57 8.31
CA SER A 78 1.77 5.53 9.32
C SER A 78 0.52 4.83 9.89
N ARG A 79 -0.60 5.54 9.97
CA ARG A 79 -1.90 4.99 10.41
C ARG A 79 -2.44 3.85 9.55
N TYR A 80 -1.97 3.72 8.31
CA TYR A 80 -2.39 2.67 7.38
C TYR A 80 -1.33 1.57 7.24
N TRP A 81 -0.21 1.66 7.95
CA TRP A 81 0.86 0.67 7.86
C TRP A 81 0.43 -0.63 8.50
N ILE A 82 0.74 -1.73 7.82
CA ILE A 82 0.68 -3.06 8.38
C ILE A 82 2.00 -3.29 9.11
N ASN A 83 1.97 -3.07 10.43
CA ASN A 83 3.15 -3.15 11.29
C ASN A 83 3.72 -4.56 11.40
N ASP A 84 2.85 -5.59 11.30
CA ASP A 84 3.25 -7.00 11.33
C ASP A 84 2.73 -7.72 10.07
N PRO A 85 3.52 -7.75 8.98
CA PRO A 85 3.17 -8.45 7.76
C PRO A 85 3.05 -9.97 7.96
N TRP A 86 3.89 -10.53 8.83
CA TRP A 86 3.98 -11.98 9.06
C TRP A 86 2.69 -12.55 9.65
N ARG A 87 2.04 -11.78 10.53
CA ARG A 87 0.70 -12.12 11.06
C ARG A 87 -0.33 -12.38 9.96
N TYR A 88 -0.19 -11.73 8.80
CA TYR A 88 -1.08 -11.88 7.66
C TYR A 88 -0.52 -12.76 6.55
N ARG A 89 0.58 -13.47 6.82
CA ARG A 89 1.32 -14.27 5.83
C ARG A 89 1.81 -13.44 4.65
N LEU A 90 2.14 -12.19 4.91
CA LEU A 90 2.82 -11.33 3.95
C LEU A 90 4.33 -11.40 4.20
N PRO A 91 5.16 -11.46 3.15
CA PRO A 91 6.59 -11.28 3.29
C PRO A 91 6.92 -9.90 3.86
N ALA A 92 8.08 -9.82 4.54
CA ALA A 92 8.60 -8.54 4.99
C ALA A 92 8.76 -7.57 3.82
N ALA A 93 8.30 -6.33 4.01
CA ALA A 93 8.56 -5.25 3.07
C ALA A 93 10.06 -4.92 3.10
N TYR A 94 10.66 -4.66 1.94
CA TYR A 94 12.08 -4.29 1.84
C TYR A 94 12.29 -2.80 2.12
N GLY A 95 13.54 -2.39 2.34
CA GLY A 95 13.90 -1.02 2.71
C GLY A 95 13.22 0.04 1.84
N GLY A 96 12.64 1.05 2.48
CA GLY A 96 11.88 2.11 1.81
C GLY A 96 10.44 1.79 1.49
N THR A 97 10.00 0.54 1.63
CA THR A 97 8.62 0.12 1.29
C THR A 97 7.82 -0.29 2.52
N ARG A 98 6.49 -0.18 2.41
CA ARG A 98 5.55 -0.59 3.46
C ARG A 98 4.34 -1.26 2.85
N TRP A 99 3.83 -2.27 3.54
CA TRP A 99 2.48 -2.77 3.30
C TRP A 99 1.48 -1.78 3.90
N ILE A 100 0.58 -1.29 3.07
CA ILE A 100 -0.40 -0.26 3.38
C ILE A 100 -1.79 -0.88 3.21
N ARG A 101 -2.64 -0.72 4.22
CA ARG A 101 -4.07 -1.01 4.10
C ARG A 101 -4.75 0.09 3.30
N TYR A 102 -5.51 -0.31 2.31
CA TYR A 102 -6.39 0.57 1.56
C TYR A 102 -7.76 -0.09 1.44
N TYR A 103 -8.74 0.37 2.23
CA TYR A 103 -10.01 -0.33 2.39
C TYR A 103 -9.78 -1.82 2.74
N ASP A 104 -10.23 -2.72 1.86
CA ASP A 104 -10.09 -4.16 2.01
C ASP A 104 -8.92 -4.73 1.19
N ASP A 105 -8.18 -3.85 0.52
CA ASP A 105 -6.99 -4.18 -0.25
C ASP A 105 -5.71 -3.92 0.58
N VAL A 106 -4.64 -4.60 0.16
CA VAL A 106 -3.29 -4.39 0.66
C VAL A 106 -2.38 -3.98 -0.49
N LEU A 107 -1.67 -2.87 -0.29
CA LEU A 107 -0.75 -2.29 -1.27
C LEU A 107 0.67 -2.34 -0.71
N LEU A 108 1.65 -2.77 -1.51
CA LEU A 108 3.06 -2.53 -1.20
C LEU A 108 3.44 -1.20 -1.83
N VAL A 109 3.87 -0.24 -1.02
CA VAL A 109 4.10 1.13 -1.46
C VAL A 109 5.53 1.56 -1.12
N ASP A 110 6.22 2.16 -2.08
CA ASP A 110 7.45 2.90 -1.82
C ASP A 110 7.09 4.19 -1.06
N THR A 111 7.56 4.29 0.18
CA THR A 111 7.22 5.41 1.06
C THR A 111 7.91 6.73 0.70
N TYR A 112 8.97 6.68 -0.12
CA TYR A 112 9.66 7.86 -0.62
C TYR A 112 8.93 8.48 -1.81
N THR A 113 8.39 7.65 -2.70
CA THR A 113 7.78 8.10 -3.97
C THR A 113 6.26 8.05 -3.99
N GLY A 114 5.66 7.19 -3.16
CA GLY A 114 4.24 6.84 -3.21
C GLY A 114 3.88 5.83 -4.31
N GLU A 115 4.87 5.24 -4.99
CA GLU A 115 4.64 4.24 -6.04
C GLU A 115 4.09 2.93 -5.47
N VAL A 116 3.03 2.40 -6.09
CA VAL A 116 2.46 1.09 -5.77
C VAL A 116 3.27 0.00 -6.47
N ILE A 117 4.05 -0.76 -5.70
CA ILE A 117 4.90 -1.84 -6.20
C ILE A 117 4.13 -3.15 -6.38
N ASP A 118 3.17 -3.43 -5.49
CA ASP A 118 2.35 -4.64 -5.54
C ASP A 118 0.97 -4.40 -4.93
N VAL A 119 -0.01 -5.20 -5.36
CA VAL A 119 -1.41 -5.08 -4.90
C VAL A 119 -1.98 -6.46 -4.61
N ILE A 120 -2.74 -6.55 -3.52
CA ILE A 120 -3.54 -7.73 -3.18
C ILE A 120 -4.96 -7.24 -2.93
N TYR A 121 -5.84 -7.56 -3.88
CA TYR A 121 -7.25 -7.21 -3.79
C TYR A 121 -8.00 -8.12 -2.83
N ASP A 122 -9.03 -7.56 -2.20
CA ASP A 122 -9.99 -8.28 -1.36
C ASP A 122 -9.26 -9.12 -0.29
N PHE A 123 -8.20 -8.54 0.29
CA PHE A 123 -7.33 -9.19 1.25
C PHE A 123 -7.99 -9.28 2.62
N PHE A 124 -8.66 -8.20 3.03
CA PHE A 124 -9.49 -8.16 4.22
C PHE A 124 -10.95 -8.51 3.89
N TRP A 125 -11.77 -8.73 4.92
CA TRP A 125 -13.21 -8.97 4.81
C TRP A 125 -14.01 -7.71 5.11
#